data_AF-A0A285CW41-F1
#
_entry.id   AF-A0A285CW41-F1
#
_cell.length_a   1.000
_cell.length_b   1.000
_cell.length_c   1.000
_cell.angle_alpha   90.00
_cell.angle_beta   90.00
_cell.angle_gamma   90.00
#
_symmetry.space_group_name_H-M   'P 1'
#
loop_
_entity.id
_entity.type
_entity.pdbx_description
1 polymer ?
#
loop_
_entity_poly.entity_id
_entity_poly.type
_entity_poly.pdbx_seq_one_letter_code
_entity_poly.pdbx_strand_id
1 'polypeptide(L)'
;MDGAADVERLAVPALVIRVQPRVIDEAQAEVYLRRTVEKFAATIRPMITAPVNENEFGAMVSLAYNIGPAAFGRSSVLSRFNAGKIQSAADAFRMWNQAGGKVLPGLVRRREAERALFLTPVATPAPQSPWAALVALVQSLITRKGA
;
A
#
# COMPACT_ATOMS: atom_id res chain seq x y z
N MET A 1 -26.74 60.51 35.89
CA MET A 1 -27.62 59.41 36.36
C MET A 1 -27.99 58.58 35.14
N ASP A 2 -27.01 58.10 34.39
CA ASP A 2 -26.13 56.94 34.67
C ASP A 2 -26.91 55.64 34.65
N GLY A 3 -26.60 54.79 33.67
CA GLY A 3 -27.19 53.47 33.53
C GLY A 3 -27.00 52.83 32.16
N ALA A 4 -25.87 53.08 31.49
CA ALA A 4 -25.45 52.21 30.40
C ALA A 4 -25.02 50.88 31.03
N ALA A 5 -25.88 49.87 30.99
CA ALA A 5 -25.51 48.52 31.33
C ALA A 5 -24.57 48.02 30.22
N ASP A 6 -23.26 48.11 30.50
CA ASP A 6 -22.20 47.49 29.73
C ASP A 6 -22.43 45.98 29.69
N VAL A 7 -23.06 45.52 28.61
CA VAL A 7 -23.04 44.11 28.23
C VAL A 7 -21.68 43.87 27.58
N GLU A 8 -20.66 43.73 28.42
CA GLU A 8 -19.33 43.31 28.01
C GLU A 8 -19.46 41.89 27.43
N ARG A 9 -19.59 41.83 26.10
CA ARG A 9 -19.47 40.60 25.31
C ARG A 9 -18.11 39.99 25.65
N LEU A 10 -18.11 38.95 26.46
CA LEU A 10 -17.01 38.00 26.61
C LEU A 10 -16.68 37.42 25.22
N ALA A 11 -15.77 38.08 24.51
CA ALA A 11 -15.18 37.59 23.29
C ALA A 11 -14.28 36.41 23.67
N VAL A 12 -14.76 35.19 23.43
CA VAL A 12 -13.94 33.99 23.53
C VAL A 12 -12.89 34.07 22.41
N PRO A 13 -11.58 34.23 22.69
CA PRO A 13 -10.59 34.37 21.64
C PRO A 13 -10.49 33.04 20.88
N ALA A 14 -10.68 33.09 19.56
CA ALA A 14 -10.47 31.95 18.68
C ALA A 14 -9.02 31.46 18.85
N LEU A 15 -8.87 30.21 19.28
CA LEU A 15 -7.57 29.54 19.40
C LEU A 15 -6.97 29.39 18.00
N VAL A 16 -6.09 30.31 17.61
CA VAL A 16 -5.32 30.20 16.36
C VAL A 16 -4.22 29.16 16.58
N ILE A 17 -4.49 27.90 16.22
CA ILE A 17 -3.48 26.84 16.23
C ILE A 17 -2.50 27.13 15.09
N ARG A 18 -1.34 27.71 15.41
CA ARG A 18 -0.23 27.83 14.45
C ARG A 18 0.46 26.48 14.33
N VAL A 19 0.23 25.77 13.23
CA VAL A 19 1.02 24.59 12.88
C VAL A 19 2.40 25.07 12.41
N GLN A 20 3.43 24.86 13.23
CA GLN A 20 4.82 25.10 12.82
C GLN A 20 5.26 24.03 11.82
N PRO A 21 5.96 24.40 10.72
CA PRO A 21 6.50 23.41 9.80
C PRO A 21 7.58 22.59 10.50
N ARG A 22 7.43 21.27 10.51
CA ARG A 22 8.43 20.35 11.05
C ARG A 22 9.40 19.96 9.94
N VAL A 23 10.67 20.30 10.12
CA VAL A 23 11.76 19.76 9.30
C VAL A 23 12.05 18.34 9.79
N ILE A 24 12.13 17.39 8.85
CA ILE A 24 12.49 16.01 9.14
C ILE A 24 13.80 15.67 8.45
N ASP A 25 14.61 14.81 9.07
CA ASP A 25 15.79 14.24 8.43
C ASP A 25 15.42 13.01 7.57
N GLU A 26 16.40 12.50 6.82
CA GLU A 26 16.22 11.34 5.94
C GLU A 26 15.84 10.07 6.72
N ALA A 27 16.43 9.85 7.91
CA ALA A 27 16.12 8.68 8.73
C ALA A 27 14.67 8.71 9.24
N GLN A 28 14.18 9.89 9.61
CA GLN A 28 12.78 10.10 9.98
C GLN A 28 11.86 9.90 8.78
N ALA A 29 12.23 10.40 7.60
CA ALA A 29 11.48 10.20 6.37
C ALA A 29 11.35 8.71 6.02
N GLU A 30 12.43 7.95 6.13
CA GLU A 30 12.46 6.50 5.91
C GLU A 30 11.56 5.75 6.91
N VAL A 31 11.59 6.13 8.19
CA VAL A 31 10.69 5.55 9.20
C VAL A 31 9.23 5.82 8.88
N TYR A 32 8.90 7.05 8.45
CA TYR A 32 7.53 7.40 8.06
C TYR A 32 7.09 6.67 6.80
N LEU A 33 7.97 6.56 5.81
CA LEU A 33 7.72 5.81 4.59
C LEU A 33 7.42 4.34 4.91
N ARG A 34 8.30 3.68 5.67
CA ARG A 34 8.16 2.28 6.06
C ARG A 34 6.84 2.00 6.76
N ARG A 35 6.54 2.76 7.82
CA ARG A 35 5.28 2.62 8.58
C ARG A 35 4.06 2.82 7.69
N THR A 36 4.14 3.75 6.76
CA THR A 36 3.03 4.03 5.84
C THR A 36 2.87 2.88 4.85
N VAL A 37 3.94 2.41 4.23
CA VAL A 37 3.90 1.27 3.30
C VAL A 37 3.36 0.02 3.99
N GLU A 38 3.82 -0.29 5.20
CA GLU A 38 3.32 -1.41 6.02
C GLU A 38 1.83 -1.30 6.28
N LYS A 39 1.35 -0.11 6.67
CA LYS A 39 -0.08 0.15 6.90
C LYS A 39 -0.91 -0.10 5.64
N PHE A 40 -0.47 0.41 4.49
CA PHE A 40 -1.19 0.23 3.23
C PHE A 40 -1.18 -1.23 2.78
N ALA A 41 -0.03 -1.90 2.89
CA ALA A 41 0.10 -3.33 2.63
C ALA A 41 -0.87 -4.16 3.48
N ALA A 42 -0.90 -3.92 4.80
CA ALA A 42 -1.82 -4.59 5.71
C ALA A 42 -3.29 -4.29 5.38
N THR A 43 -3.60 -3.06 4.95
CA THR A 43 -4.97 -2.65 4.60
C THR A 43 -5.48 -3.37 3.35
N ILE A 44 -4.64 -3.50 2.31
CA ILE A 44 -5.09 -4.09 1.04
C ILE A 44 -4.95 -5.61 0.98
N ARG A 45 -4.06 -6.21 1.78
CA ARG A 45 -3.82 -7.66 1.83
C ARG A 45 -5.10 -8.49 1.93
N PRO A 46 -6.06 -8.21 2.85
CA PRO A 46 -7.29 -9.00 2.94
C PRO A 46 -8.25 -8.82 1.75
N MET A 47 -8.06 -7.79 0.92
CA MET A 47 -8.87 -7.58 -0.29
C MET A 47 -8.42 -8.48 -1.45
N ILE A 48 -7.20 -9.01 -1.38
CA ILE A 48 -6.60 -9.84 -2.42
C ILE A 48 -6.91 -11.31 -2.12
N THR A 49 -7.70 -11.94 -2.98
CA THR A 49 -8.20 -13.31 -2.78
C THR A 49 -7.54 -14.33 -3.69
N ALA A 50 -6.94 -13.90 -4.80
CA ALA A 50 -6.14 -14.76 -5.67
C ALA A 50 -4.72 -14.97 -5.09
N PRO A 51 -4.05 -16.09 -5.40
CA PRO A 51 -2.63 -16.27 -5.10
C PRO A 51 -1.82 -15.10 -5.66
N VAL A 52 -1.02 -14.48 -4.81
CA VAL A 52 -0.26 -13.27 -5.15
C VAL A 52 1.21 -13.47 -4.83
N ASN A 53 2.08 -13.11 -5.76
CA ASN A 53 3.52 -13.11 -5.55
C ASN A 53 4.03 -11.75 -5.03
N GLU A 54 5.32 -11.68 -4.68
CA GLU A 54 5.90 -10.48 -4.06
C GLU A 54 5.87 -9.25 -4.98
N ASN A 55 6.16 -9.42 -6.28
CA ASN A 55 6.16 -8.32 -7.25
C ASN A 55 4.74 -7.83 -7.57
N GLU A 56 3.78 -8.74 -7.73
CA GLU A 56 2.36 -8.40 -7.91
C GLU A 56 1.83 -7.63 -6.70
N PHE A 57 2.13 -8.12 -5.50
CA PHE A 57 1.73 -7.46 -4.26
C PHE A 57 2.38 -6.09 -4.11
N GLY A 58 3.69 -5.98 -4.35
CA GLY A 58 4.43 -4.72 -4.29
C GLY A 58 3.88 -3.67 -5.26
N ALA A 59 3.57 -4.06 -6.50
CA ALA A 59 2.94 -3.16 -7.47
C ALA A 59 1.56 -2.69 -7.02
N MET A 60 0.73 -3.59 -6.47
CA MET A 60 -0.59 -3.25 -5.93
C MET A 60 -0.50 -2.32 -4.69
N VAL A 61 0.49 -2.52 -3.81
CA VAL A 61 0.76 -1.62 -2.69
C VAL A 61 1.17 -0.23 -3.19
N SER A 62 2.03 -0.14 -4.20
CA SER A 62 2.44 1.15 -4.78
C SER A 62 1.27 1.92 -5.40
N LEU A 63 0.38 1.22 -6.12
CA LEU A 63 -0.87 1.78 -6.63
C LEU A 63 -1.74 2.29 -5.47
N ALA A 64 -2.00 1.45 -4.46
CA ALA A 64 -2.83 1.80 -3.32
C ALA A 64 -2.28 2.98 -2.51
N TYR A 65 -0.95 3.09 -2.36
CA TYR A 65 -0.30 4.25 -1.74
C TYR A 65 -0.63 5.55 -2.48
N ASN A 66 -0.69 5.50 -3.82
CA ASN A 66 -0.92 6.67 -4.64
C ASN A 66 -2.40 7.06 -4.76
N ILE A 67 -3.32 6.10 -4.91
CA ILE A 67 -4.75 6.38 -5.15
C ILE A 67 -5.61 6.22 -3.87
N GLY A 68 -5.04 5.69 -2.80
CA GLY A 68 -5.72 5.35 -1.56
C GLY A 68 -6.33 3.94 -1.56
N PRO A 69 -6.44 3.27 -0.40
CA PRO A 69 -6.91 1.89 -0.29
C PRO A 69 -8.38 1.73 -0.70
N ALA A 70 -9.23 2.74 -0.46
CA ALA A 70 -10.64 2.72 -0.87
C ALA A 70 -10.80 2.73 -2.40
N ALA A 71 -9.99 3.51 -3.12
CA ALA A 71 -10.01 3.53 -4.58
C ALA A 71 -9.43 2.22 -5.15
N PHE A 72 -8.34 1.72 -4.55
CA PHE A 72 -7.78 0.41 -4.88
C PHE A 72 -8.81 -0.72 -4.72
N GLY A 73 -9.55 -0.74 -3.61
CA GLY A 73 -10.57 -1.75 -3.32
C GLY A 73 -11.71 -1.80 -4.35
N ARG A 74 -11.98 -0.70 -5.07
CA ARG A 74 -12.96 -0.63 -6.16
C ARG A 74 -12.33 -0.68 -7.56
N SER A 75 -11.02 -0.92 -7.64
CA SER A 75 -10.28 -0.84 -8.90
C SER A 75 -10.51 -2.06 -9.79
N SER A 76 -10.47 -1.83 -11.11
CA SER A 76 -10.43 -2.93 -12.07
C SER A 76 -9.14 -3.76 -11.94
N VAL A 77 -8.05 -3.21 -11.39
CA VAL A 77 -6.82 -3.96 -11.10
C VAL A 77 -7.12 -5.09 -10.12
N LEU A 78 -7.68 -4.77 -8.94
CA LEU A 78 -8.01 -5.76 -7.93
C LEU A 78 -9.06 -6.76 -8.42
N SER A 79 -10.15 -6.26 -9.02
CA SER A 79 -11.24 -7.12 -9.52
C SER A 79 -10.75 -8.14 -10.56
N ARG A 80 -9.92 -7.71 -11.52
CA ARG A 80 -9.38 -8.60 -12.56
C ARG A 80 -8.32 -9.55 -12.01
N PHE A 81 -7.50 -9.09 -11.06
CA PHE A 81 -6.51 -9.93 -10.38
C PHE A 81 -7.18 -11.06 -9.60
N ASN A 82 -8.17 -10.74 -8.76
CA ASN A 82 -8.91 -11.73 -7.99
C ASN A 82 -9.68 -12.73 -8.89
N ALA A 83 -10.00 -12.34 -10.12
CA ALA A 83 -10.57 -13.23 -11.13
C ALA A 83 -9.51 -14.06 -11.91
N GLY A 84 -8.24 -14.03 -11.52
CA GLY A 84 -7.14 -14.74 -12.17
C GLY A 84 -6.70 -14.16 -13.52
N LYS A 85 -7.20 -12.98 -13.91
CA LYS A 85 -6.93 -12.36 -15.22
C LYS A 85 -5.69 -11.48 -15.15
N ILE A 86 -4.52 -12.08 -14.93
CA ILE A 86 -3.24 -11.39 -14.67
C ILE A 86 -2.93 -10.30 -15.69
N GLN A 87 -2.94 -10.62 -16.98
CA GLN A 87 -2.62 -9.63 -18.02
C GLN A 87 -3.63 -8.48 -18.05
N SER A 88 -4.91 -8.79 -17.87
CA SER A 88 -5.99 -7.79 -17.83
C SER A 88 -5.90 -6.89 -16.59
N ALA A 89 -5.45 -7.43 -15.46
CA ALA A 89 -5.17 -6.67 -14.24
C ALA A 89 -3.98 -5.74 -14.43
N ALA A 90 -2.90 -6.23 -15.05
CA ALA A 90 -1.71 -5.46 -15.38
C ALA A 90 -2.05 -4.25 -16.28
N ASP A 91 -2.86 -4.45 -17.31
CA ASP A 91 -3.26 -3.36 -18.21
C ASP A 91 -4.22 -2.36 -17.52
N ALA A 92 -4.96 -2.78 -16.50
CA ALA A 92 -5.86 -1.91 -15.73
C ALA A 92 -5.11 -0.84 -14.91
N PHE A 93 -3.81 -0.99 -14.64
CA PHE A 93 -3.02 0.05 -13.98
C PHE A 93 -3.06 1.37 -14.77
N ARG A 94 -3.09 1.30 -16.10
CA ARG A 94 -3.12 2.47 -17.01
C ARG A 94 -4.35 3.35 -16.84
N MET A 95 -5.43 2.83 -16.27
CA MET A 95 -6.66 3.58 -16.00
C MET A 95 -6.49 4.64 -14.90
N TRP A 96 -5.44 4.53 -14.07
CA TRP A 96 -5.17 5.40 -12.93
C TRP A 96 -4.12 6.46 -13.26
N ASN A 97 -4.25 7.14 -14.40
CA ASN A 97 -3.29 8.12 -14.91
C ASN A 97 -3.78 9.58 -14.88
N GLN A 98 -4.93 9.84 -14.25
CA GLN A 98 -5.55 11.17 -14.22
C GLN A 98 -5.58 11.79 -12.83
N ALA A 99 -5.47 13.11 -12.78
CA ALA A 99 -5.80 13.92 -11.61
C ALA A 99 -6.48 15.22 -12.07
N GLY A 100 -7.51 15.67 -11.35
CA GLY A 100 -8.29 16.85 -11.76
C GLY A 100 -8.92 16.73 -13.15
N GLY A 101 -9.28 15.51 -13.57
CA GLY A 101 -9.85 15.23 -14.89
C GLY A 101 -8.86 15.27 -16.06
N LYS A 102 -7.55 15.40 -15.80
CA LYS A 102 -6.52 15.46 -16.85
C LYS A 102 -5.54 14.31 -16.69
N VAL A 103 -5.14 13.71 -17.81
CA VAL A 103 -4.03 12.74 -17.84
C VAL A 103 -2.73 13.46 -17.49
N LEU A 104 -1.97 12.91 -16.55
CA LEU A 104 -0.68 13.45 -16.14
C LEU A 104 0.46 12.56 -16.64
N PRO A 105 1.45 13.09 -17.40
CA PRO A 105 2.58 12.31 -17.90
C PRO A 105 3.38 11.59 -16.80
N GLY A 106 3.47 12.19 -15.61
CA GLY A 106 4.11 11.57 -14.45
C GLY A 106 3.37 10.32 -13.96
N LEU A 107 2.03 10.36 -13.95
CA LEU A 107 1.22 9.20 -13.56
C LEU A 107 1.30 8.11 -14.63
N VAL A 108 1.28 8.45 -15.92
CA VAL A 108 1.47 7.49 -17.01
C VAL A 108 2.77 6.69 -16.82
N ARG A 109 3.91 7.39 -16.66
CA ARG A 109 5.20 6.73 -16.41
C ARG A 109 5.17 5.84 -15.17
N ARG A 110 4.55 6.31 -14.08
CA ARG A 110 4.42 5.54 -12.85
C ARG A 110 3.57 4.28 -13.05
N ARG A 111 2.45 4.35 -13.79
CA ARG A 111 1.59 3.20 -14.07
C ARG A 111 2.30 2.14 -14.91
N GLU A 112 3.11 2.54 -15.90
CA GLU A 112 3.92 1.60 -16.68
C GLU A 112 4.98 0.90 -15.82
N ALA A 113 5.64 1.62 -14.90
CA ALA A 113 6.60 1.01 -13.99
C ALA A 113 5.94 0.01 -13.03
N GLU A 114 4.79 0.36 -12.44
CA GLU A 114 4.01 -0.54 -11.58
C GLU A 114 3.54 -1.78 -12.35
N ARG A 115 3.06 -1.60 -13.59
CA ARG A 115 2.68 -2.71 -14.49
C ARG A 115 3.88 -3.61 -14.82
N ALA A 116 5.04 -3.03 -15.11
CA ALA A 116 6.25 -3.79 -15.42
C ALA A 116 6.69 -4.63 -14.21
N LEU A 117 6.68 -4.04 -13.01
CA LEU A 117 6.94 -4.77 -11.77
C LEU A 117 5.93 -5.91 -11.58
N PHE A 118 4.64 -5.62 -11.71
CA PHE A 118 3.56 -6.60 -11.56
C PHE A 118 3.73 -7.82 -12.48
N LEU A 119 4.24 -7.63 -13.70
CA LEU A 119 4.48 -8.70 -14.68
C LEU A 119 5.86 -9.36 -14.54
N THR A 120 6.73 -8.87 -13.66
CA THR A 120 8.05 -9.44 -13.43
C THR A 120 7.90 -10.73 -12.62
N PRO A 121 8.30 -11.90 -13.16
CA PRO A 121 8.26 -13.14 -12.41
C PRO A 121 9.18 -13.06 -11.20
N VAL A 122 8.72 -13.57 -10.06
CA VAL A 122 9.62 -13.85 -8.93
C VAL A 122 10.20 -15.25 -9.12
N ALA A 123 11.49 -15.42 -8.83
CA ALA A 123 12.01 -16.76 -8.59
C ALA A 123 11.21 -17.33 -7.43
N THR A 124 10.50 -18.44 -7.63
CA THR A 124 9.70 -19.08 -6.59
C THR A 124 10.51 -19.15 -5.31
N PRO A 125 10.22 -18.36 -4.25
CA PRO A 125 10.78 -18.67 -2.96
C PRO A 125 10.22 -20.05 -2.60
N ALA A 126 11.11 -21.00 -2.28
CA ALA A 126 10.72 -22.34 -1.87
C ALA A 126 9.55 -22.25 -0.88
N PRO A 127 8.54 -23.14 -0.96
CA PRO A 127 7.39 -23.06 -0.08
C PRO A 127 7.88 -23.00 1.36
N GLN A 128 7.69 -21.85 2.03
CA GLN A 128 7.94 -21.69 3.46
C GLN A 128 6.84 -22.37 4.27
N SER A 129 6.41 -23.52 3.78
CA SER A 129 5.46 -24.33 4.49
C SER A 129 6.17 -24.89 5.72
N PRO A 130 5.56 -24.77 6.91
CA PRO A 130 6.06 -25.45 8.11
C PRO A 130 6.28 -26.95 7.88
N TRP A 131 5.52 -27.56 6.96
CA TRP A 131 5.66 -28.99 6.64
C TRP A 131 6.92 -29.29 5.80
N ALA A 132 7.49 -28.33 5.06
CA ALA A 132 8.71 -28.56 4.28
C ALA A 132 9.93 -28.77 5.19
N ALA A 133 10.04 -27.97 6.25
CA ALA A 133 11.05 -28.16 7.29
C ALA A 133 10.83 -29.46 8.07
N LEU A 134 9.57 -29.82 8.33
CA LEU A 134 9.21 -31.08 8.98
C LEU A 134 9.60 -32.30 8.13
N VAL A 135 9.32 -32.26 6.82
CA VAL A 135 9.69 -33.34 5.88
C VAL A 135 11.20 -33.48 5.77
N ALA A 136 11.94 -32.37 5.65
CA ALA A 136 13.41 -32.40 5.65
C ALA A 136 13.98 -32.96 6.97
N LEU A 137 13.39 -32.60 8.11
CA LEU A 137 13.77 -33.12 9.41
C LEU A 137 13.50 -34.63 9.50
N VAL A 138 12.30 -35.08 9.13
CA VAL A 138 11.92 -36.49 9.13
C VAL A 138 12.82 -37.31 8.20
N GLN A 139 13.09 -36.81 6.98
CA GLN A 139 14.02 -37.45 6.05
C GLN A 139 15.43 -37.56 6.65
N SER A 140 15.93 -36.50 7.29
CA SER A 140 17.25 -36.53 7.95
C SER A 140 17.35 -37.49 9.14
N LEU A 141 16.22 -37.79 9.80
CA LEU A 141 16.13 -38.74 10.91
C LEU A 141 16.07 -40.19 10.41
N ILE A 142 15.44 -40.42 9.26
CA ILE A 142 15.39 -41.73 8.61
C ILE A 142 16.77 -42.08 8.03
N THR A 143 17.46 -41.13 7.40
CA THR A 143 18.77 -41.38 6.76
C THR A 143 19.92 -41.53 7.76
N ARG A 144 19.84 -40.92 8.95
CA ARG A 144 20.89 -41.04 9.99
C ARG A 144 20.94 -42.38 10.73
N LYS A 145 19.92 -43.23 10.58
CA LYS A 145 19.80 -44.49 11.32
C LYS A 145 20.33 -45.72 10.58
N GLY A 146 21.12 -45.53 9.52
CA GLY A 146 21.63 -46.61 8.65
C GLY A 146 23.11 -46.52 8.29
N ALA A 147 23.94 -45.87 9.13
CA ALA A 147 25.40 -45.89 9.02
C ALA A 147 26.01 -46.47 10.30
#